data_AF-A0A368SMU4-F1
#
_entry.id   AF-A0A368SMU4-F1
#
_cell.length_a   1.000
_cell.length_b   1.000
_cell.length_c   1.000
_cell.angle_alpha   90.00
_cell.angle_beta   90.00
_cell.angle_gamma   90.00
#
_symmetry.space_group_name_H-M   'P 1'
#
loop_
_entity.id
_entity.type
_entity.pdbx_description
1 polymer ?
#
loop_
_entity_poly.entity_id
_entity_poly.type
_entity_poly.pdbx_seq_one_letter_code
_entity_poly.pdbx_strand_id
1 'polypeptide(L)'
;MRDFWQARPWRRLIVVHYRLQDGTRITLWSVSQKMFLSAAGGGGSAVTADQSKAQDWEIFRLWKMDSSGHMFKIRSNKNQFISINDGEQLVATATSHSQAGEFQFIINKKNREKIRIRAPNGKFLQVEQSGSVTANSEASGSWSDKDPSVFKIQVTGQMQGDTQLCSFYGAEQAVSMLQDHWSTFIVEDDFSFISSNGLNAVRIPVAWWITNEANTPSCHPPSYPRYQAVLDKAFDWADKYNLGVIVDLHAAPWSQNGHEHSGSRDGTVGWGTSDGNIDQTVQVIEALAARYASRKSLLAIELLNEPSIEVQFDALKKYYKAGYEAVHRHVQRDDVYVIMSGRLIQNGATEMVDFASRFKKCVLDVHYYNLYDPKYESMSAGQNIDYVKTVRANHLNTLMRQNGALVFVGECRWADGLVLFTILLHIFTSYDISYQATQENMELDICNYPYHYYESSRILPNIKFKGV
;
A
#
# COMPACT_ATOMS: atom_id res chain seq x y z
N MET A 1 13.35 5.86 -2.95
CA MET A 1 12.90 6.39 -1.64
C MET A 1 12.86 5.27 -0.61
N ARG A 2 13.01 5.57 0.69
CA ARG A 2 12.49 4.69 1.74
C ARG A 2 11.10 5.27 2.06
N ASP A 3 10.05 4.50 2.20
CA ASP A 3 8.76 5.06 2.63
C ASP A 3 8.91 5.49 4.09
N PHE A 4 9.03 6.81 4.30
CA PHE A 4 9.73 7.37 5.45
C PHE A 4 8.83 7.63 6.66
N TRP A 5 7.51 7.68 6.48
CA TRP A 5 6.57 8.04 7.54
C TRP A 5 5.41 7.07 7.71
N GLN A 6 5.13 6.23 6.71
CA GLN A 6 4.37 4.99 6.81
C GLN A 6 4.83 3.94 5.80
N ALA A 7 4.60 2.69 6.20
CA ALA A 7 4.49 1.49 5.38
C ALA A 7 5.63 1.14 4.42
N ARG A 8 6.83 0.99 4.99
CA ARG A 8 7.54 -0.25 4.65
C ARG A 8 6.72 -1.44 5.17
N PRO A 9 6.72 -2.60 4.50
CA PRO A 9 6.30 -3.82 5.17
C PRO A 9 7.11 -3.93 6.47
N TRP A 10 6.42 -3.98 7.62
CA TRP A 10 6.98 -4.01 8.99
C TRP A 10 7.78 -5.29 9.27
N ARG A 11 8.51 -5.83 8.27
CA ARG A 11 9.29 -7.07 8.24
C ARG A 11 10.21 -7.26 9.44
N ARG A 12 10.69 -6.17 10.04
CA ARG A 12 11.58 -6.21 11.22
C ARG A 12 10.84 -6.16 12.55
N LEU A 13 9.62 -5.64 12.57
CA LEU A 13 8.84 -5.48 13.79
C LEU A 13 7.78 -6.56 13.93
N ILE A 14 7.10 -6.96 12.86
CA ILE A 14 6.18 -8.10 12.85
C ILE A 14 6.99 -9.40 12.88
N VAL A 15 7.02 -10.05 14.03
CA VAL A 15 7.57 -11.40 14.15
C VAL A 15 6.57 -12.36 13.50
N VAL A 16 6.90 -12.87 12.30
CA VAL A 16 6.10 -13.86 11.56
C VAL A 16 6.14 -15.19 12.31
N HIS A 17 5.36 -15.31 13.36
CA HIS A 17 4.88 -16.60 13.85
C HIS A 17 3.56 -16.90 13.15
N TYR A 18 3.16 -18.17 13.13
CA TYR A 18 1.88 -18.73 12.63
C TYR A 18 0.62 -18.09 13.25
N ARG A 19 0.53 -16.76 13.32
CA ARG A 19 -0.57 -16.00 13.87
C ARG A 19 -1.29 -15.33 12.71
N LEU A 20 -2.58 -15.63 12.65
CA LEU A 20 -3.50 -15.07 11.67
C LEU A 20 -3.81 -13.62 12.08
N GLN A 21 -3.67 -12.72 11.13
CA GLN A 21 -3.95 -11.28 11.25
C GLN A 21 -4.82 -10.81 10.08
N ASP A 22 -5.29 -9.56 10.13
CA ASP A 22 -5.99 -8.95 9.00
C ASP A 22 -5.22 -9.11 7.68
N GLY A 23 -5.90 -9.54 6.62
CA GLY A 23 -5.30 -9.75 5.31
C GLY A 23 -4.45 -11.00 5.17
N THR A 24 -4.36 -11.85 6.20
CA THR A 24 -3.73 -13.17 6.03
C THR A 24 -4.50 -13.95 4.98
N ARG A 25 -3.79 -14.39 3.95
CA ARG A 25 -4.31 -15.24 2.88
C ARG A 25 -4.12 -16.69 3.31
N ILE A 26 -5.21 -17.46 3.25
CA ILE A 26 -5.23 -18.84 3.67
C ILE A 26 -5.89 -19.73 2.63
N THR A 27 -5.51 -21.01 2.63
CA THR A 27 -6.29 -22.08 2.02
C THR A 27 -6.76 -23.04 3.11
N LEU A 28 -7.89 -23.68 2.87
CA LEU A 28 -8.50 -24.65 3.79
C LEU A 28 -8.68 -25.98 3.06
N TRP A 29 -7.97 -27.00 3.52
CA TRP A 29 -8.02 -28.35 2.98
C TRP A 29 -8.85 -29.27 3.86
N SER A 30 -9.92 -29.84 3.32
CA SER A 30 -10.70 -30.88 3.99
C SER A 30 -9.87 -32.15 4.12
N VAL A 31 -9.62 -32.62 5.34
CA VAL A 31 -8.83 -33.84 5.55
C VAL A 31 -9.61 -35.11 5.14
N SER A 32 -10.94 -35.09 5.32
CA SER A 32 -11.81 -36.22 4.99
C SER A 32 -12.02 -36.37 3.49
N GLN A 33 -12.30 -35.27 2.78
CA GLN A 33 -12.53 -35.28 1.34
C GLN A 33 -11.25 -35.16 0.51
N LYS A 34 -10.15 -34.70 1.12
CA LYS A 34 -8.89 -34.42 0.43
C LYS A 34 -9.05 -33.42 -0.71
N MET A 35 -9.78 -32.33 -0.44
CA MET A 35 -10.04 -31.24 -1.38
C MET A 35 -9.97 -29.89 -0.66
N PHE A 36 -9.60 -28.84 -1.39
CA PHE A 36 -9.64 -27.46 -0.93
C PHE A 36 -11.06 -26.91 -0.97
N LEU A 37 -11.36 -26.06 0.01
CA LEU A 37 -12.54 -25.20 -0.02
C LEU A 37 -12.37 -24.17 -1.13
N SER A 38 -13.43 -23.97 -1.91
CA SER A 38 -13.48 -23.07 -3.05
C SER A 38 -14.72 -22.20 -2.97
N ALA A 39 -14.54 -20.89 -3.13
CA ALA A 39 -15.61 -19.98 -3.49
C ALA A 39 -15.60 -19.81 -5.02
N ALA A 40 -16.19 -20.78 -5.71
CA ALA A 40 -16.17 -20.86 -7.17
C ALA A 40 -16.60 -19.54 -7.84
N GLY A 41 -15.90 -19.13 -8.89
CA GLY A 41 -16.08 -17.82 -9.52
C GLY A 41 -15.55 -16.64 -8.70
N GLY A 42 -14.91 -16.90 -7.56
CA GLY A 42 -14.40 -15.93 -6.60
C GLY A 42 -15.42 -15.47 -5.56
N GLY A 43 -16.66 -15.99 -5.59
CA GLY A 43 -17.77 -15.60 -4.74
C GLY A 43 -19.11 -15.60 -5.50
N GLY A 44 -20.20 -15.39 -4.76
CA GLY A 44 -21.57 -15.21 -5.29
C GLY A 44 -22.43 -16.46 -5.19
N SER A 45 -21.86 -17.54 -4.63
CA SER A 45 -22.47 -18.87 -4.56
C SER A 45 -22.07 -19.58 -3.26
N ALA A 46 -22.49 -20.84 -3.13
CA ALA A 46 -22.06 -21.72 -2.06
C ALA A 46 -20.55 -22.00 -2.10
N VAL A 47 -19.96 -22.19 -0.92
CA VAL A 47 -18.58 -22.67 -0.77
C VAL A 47 -18.60 -24.20 -0.77
N THR A 48 -17.83 -24.81 -1.65
CA THR A 48 -17.70 -26.27 -1.80
C THR A 48 -16.27 -26.70 -1.52
N ALA A 49 -16.06 -27.99 -1.28
CA ALA A 49 -14.74 -28.59 -1.16
C ALA A 49 -14.52 -29.59 -2.30
N ASP A 50 -14.22 -29.06 -3.49
CA ASP A 50 -14.22 -29.81 -4.75
C ASP A 50 -12.96 -29.59 -5.61
N GLN A 51 -11.95 -28.88 -5.09
CA GLN A 51 -10.72 -28.62 -5.82
C GLN A 51 -9.53 -29.39 -5.27
N SER A 52 -8.77 -30.06 -6.14
CA SER A 52 -7.57 -30.82 -5.76
C SER A 52 -6.30 -29.97 -5.66
N LYS A 53 -6.36 -28.73 -6.14
CA LYS A 53 -5.28 -27.74 -6.11
C LYS A 53 -5.86 -26.39 -5.71
N ALA A 54 -5.08 -25.63 -4.94
CA ALA A 54 -5.46 -24.27 -4.59
C ALA A 54 -5.01 -23.30 -5.68
N GLN A 55 -5.96 -22.53 -6.20
CA GLN A 55 -5.78 -21.38 -7.09
C GLN A 55 -6.48 -20.17 -6.47
N ASP A 56 -6.89 -19.20 -7.29
CA ASP A 56 -7.44 -17.93 -6.82
C ASP A 56 -8.75 -18.07 -6.03
N TRP A 57 -9.57 -19.08 -6.31
CA TRP A 57 -10.89 -19.24 -5.67
C TRP A 57 -10.85 -20.02 -4.36
N GLU A 58 -9.73 -20.70 -4.09
CA GLU A 58 -9.48 -21.46 -2.86
C GLU A 58 -8.69 -20.63 -1.83
N ILE A 59 -8.29 -19.42 -2.22
CA ILE A 59 -7.60 -18.47 -1.34
C ILE A 59 -8.64 -17.54 -0.71
N PHE A 60 -8.68 -17.58 0.61
CA PHE A 60 -9.51 -16.70 1.43
C PHE A 60 -8.65 -15.70 2.18
N ARG A 61 -9.22 -14.53 2.44
CA ARG A 61 -8.59 -13.47 3.23
C ARG A 61 -9.28 -13.35 4.57
N LEU A 62 -8.48 -13.23 5.62
CA LEU A 62 -8.99 -13.14 6.98
C LEU A 62 -9.15 -11.70 7.43
N TRP A 63 -10.17 -11.51 8.26
CA TRP A 63 -10.46 -10.25 8.92
C TRP A 63 -10.63 -10.48 10.40
N LYS A 64 -9.64 -10.05 11.18
CA LYS A 64 -9.56 -10.34 12.61
C LYS A 64 -10.55 -9.45 13.37
N MET A 65 -11.37 -10.05 14.24
CA MET A 65 -12.46 -9.35 14.92
C MET A 65 -12.09 -8.92 16.34
N ASP A 66 -11.25 -9.68 17.03
CA ASP A 66 -10.93 -9.46 18.44
C ASP A 66 -9.43 -9.58 18.74
N SER A 67 -9.04 -9.17 19.94
CA SER A 67 -7.67 -9.33 20.43
C SER A 67 -7.31 -10.79 20.77
N SER A 68 -8.30 -11.68 20.90
CA SER A 68 -8.07 -13.11 21.20
C SER A 68 -7.31 -13.82 20.07
N GLY A 69 -7.41 -13.31 18.84
CA GLY A 69 -6.70 -13.87 17.68
C GLY A 69 -7.33 -15.15 17.16
N HIS A 70 -8.58 -15.43 17.54
CA HIS A 70 -9.31 -16.63 17.14
C HIS A 70 -10.61 -16.33 16.40
N MET A 71 -11.12 -15.09 16.43
CA MET A 71 -12.35 -14.71 15.73
C MET A 71 -12.05 -14.00 14.41
N PHE A 72 -12.61 -14.52 13.33
CA PHE A 72 -12.39 -14.02 11.98
C PHE A 72 -13.68 -13.92 11.18
N LYS A 73 -13.81 -12.84 10.39
CA LYS A 73 -14.60 -12.87 9.17
C LYS A 73 -13.71 -13.38 8.04
N ILE A 74 -14.30 -14.11 7.11
CA ILE A 74 -13.58 -14.71 5.97
C ILE A 74 -14.10 -14.05 4.70
N ARG A 75 -13.19 -13.70 3.79
CA ARG A 75 -13.51 -13.04 2.53
C ARG A 75 -12.96 -13.80 1.34
N SER A 76 -13.76 -13.98 0.30
CA SER A 76 -13.39 -14.63 -0.95
C SER A 76 -12.60 -13.70 -1.88
N ASN A 77 -12.16 -14.18 -3.04
CA ASN A 77 -11.35 -13.42 -3.98
C ASN A 77 -12.09 -12.20 -4.58
N LYS A 78 -13.39 -12.29 -4.89
CA LYS A 78 -14.21 -11.16 -5.39
C LYS A 78 -14.82 -10.30 -4.27
N ASN A 79 -14.11 -10.15 -3.16
CA ASN A 79 -14.43 -9.25 -2.05
C ASN A 79 -15.75 -9.58 -1.30
N GLN A 80 -16.40 -10.70 -1.56
CA GLN A 80 -17.58 -11.15 -0.82
C GLN A 80 -17.17 -11.85 0.47
N PHE A 81 -17.91 -11.60 1.54
CA PHE A 81 -17.73 -12.27 2.80
C PHE A 81 -18.44 -13.62 2.83
N ILE A 82 -17.87 -14.51 3.62
CA ILE A 82 -18.46 -15.81 3.92
C ILE A 82 -19.52 -15.63 5.02
N SER A 83 -20.67 -16.25 4.84
CA SER A 83 -21.75 -16.37 5.83
C SER A 83 -22.38 -17.76 5.72
N ILE A 84 -23.47 -17.98 6.46
CA ILE A 84 -24.23 -19.23 6.46
C ILE A 84 -25.66 -18.90 6.07
N ASN A 85 -26.22 -19.66 5.14
CA ASN A 85 -27.61 -19.50 4.72
C ASN A 85 -28.59 -20.26 5.64
N ASP A 86 -29.89 -20.13 5.39
CA ASP A 86 -30.94 -20.79 6.19
C ASP A 86 -30.85 -22.33 6.20
N GLY A 87 -30.20 -22.92 5.18
CA GLY A 87 -29.93 -24.35 5.09
C GLY A 87 -28.62 -24.78 5.76
N GLU A 88 -28.05 -23.92 6.61
CA GLU A 88 -26.77 -24.14 7.31
C GLU A 88 -25.57 -24.34 6.36
N GLN A 89 -25.70 -23.98 5.08
CA GLN A 89 -24.63 -24.09 4.09
C GLN A 89 -23.77 -22.83 4.11
N LEU A 90 -22.46 -23.03 3.97
CA LEU A 90 -21.49 -21.95 3.85
C LEU A 90 -21.60 -21.30 2.47
N VAL A 91 -21.76 -19.97 2.43
CA VAL A 91 -21.94 -19.20 1.19
C VAL A 91 -21.02 -17.98 1.16
N ALA A 92 -20.55 -17.61 -0.03
CA ALA A 92 -19.68 -16.46 -0.27
C ALA A 92 -20.44 -15.30 -0.94
N THR A 93 -21.56 -14.86 -0.35
CA THR A 93 -22.50 -13.93 -1.00
C THR A 93 -22.59 -12.56 -0.34
N ALA A 94 -22.15 -12.42 0.92
CA ALA A 94 -22.29 -11.19 1.68
C ALA A 94 -21.43 -10.07 1.08
N THR A 95 -22.04 -8.92 0.77
CA THR A 95 -21.35 -7.79 0.11
C THR A 95 -20.81 -6.78 1.12
N SER A 96 -21.26 -6.84 2.37
CA SER A 96 -20.79 -5.98 3.44
C SER A 96 -20.34 -6.78 4.65
N HIS A 97 -19.52 -6.14 5.48
CA HIS A 97 -19.03 -6.76 6.69
C HIS A 97 -20.09 -7.05 7.76
N SER A 98 -21.19 -6.30 7.76
CA SER A 98 -22.28 -6.50 8.72
C SER A 98 -23.09 -7.75 8.40
N GLN A 99 -23.03 -8.23 7.16
CA GLN A 99 -23.66 -9.48 6.70
C GLN A 99 -22.75 -10.71 6.85
N ALA A 100 -21.47 -10.50 7.15
CA ALA A 100 -20.48 -11.56 7.25
C ALA A 100 -20.66 -12.42 8.50
N GLY A 101 -20.43 -13.73 8.38
CA GLY A 101 -20.34 -14.62 9.53
C GLY A 101 -19.06 -14.41 10.33
N GLU A 102 -19.15 -14.52 11.64
CA GLU A 102 -18.02 -14.51 12.57
C GLU A 102 -17.63 -15.94 12.94
N PHE A 103 -16.44 -16.35 12.53
CA PHE A 103 -15.96 -17.72 12.64
C PHE A 103 -14.83 -17.82 13.67
N GLN A 104 -14.97 -18.74 14.61
CA GLN A 104 -13.94 -19.03 15.61
C GLN A 104 -13.01 -20.14 15.11
N PHE A 105 -11.72 -19.83 14.98
CA PHE A 105 -10.68 -20.77 14.57
C PHE A 105 -10.08 -21.45 15.79
N ILE A 106 -10.32 -22.75 15.90
CA ILE A 106 -9.83 -23.59 16.99
C ILE A 106 -8.67 -24.43 16.47
N ILE A 107 -7.46 -24.11 16.94
CA ILE A 107 -6.21 -24.73 16.48
C ILE A 107 -5.88 -25.94 17.35
N ASN A 108 -5.52 -27.06 16.73
CA ASN A 108 -5.07 -28.24 17.46
C ASN A 108 -3.71 -27.99 18.12
N LYS A 109 -3.64 -28.20 19.44
CA LYS A 109 -2.44 -27.97 20.26
C LYS A 109 -1.26 -28.87 19.88
N LYS A 110 -1.52 -30.08 19.36
CA LYS A 110 -0.49 -31.06 18.97
C LYS A 110 -0.03 -30.91 17.51
N ASN A 111 -0.92 -30.46 16.64
CA ASN A 111 -0.60 -30.17 15.23
C ASN A 111 -1.26 -28.86 14.82
N ARG A 112 -0.49 -27.77 14.77
CA ARG A 112 -0.99 -26.42 14.51
C ARG A 112 -1.48 -26.18 13.08
N GLU A 113 -1.23 -27.11 12.16
CA GLU A 113 -1.80 -27.06 10.80
C GLU A 113 -3.26 -27.50 10.78
N LYS A 114 -3.73 -28.24 11.80
CA LYS A 114 -5.11 -28.70 11.89
C LYS A 114 -5.97 -27.73 12.67
N ILE A 115 -7.09 -27.35 12.08
CA ILE A 115 -8.08 -26.46 12.69
C ILE A 115 -9.48 -27.04 12.61
N ARG A 116 -10.32 -26.55 13.49
CA ARG A 116 -11.77 -26.57 13.37
C ARG A 116 -12.27 -25.14 13.32
N ILE A 117 -13.36 -24.93 12.60
CA ILE A 117 -13.96 -23.62 12.44
C ILE A 117 -15.35 -23.70 13.03
N ARG A 118 -15.60 -22.98 14.14
CA ARG A 118 -16.94 -22.84 14.71
C ARG A 118 -17.62 -21.64 14.08
N ALA A 119 -18.85 -21.86 13.62
CA ALA A 119 -19.72 -20.91 12.97
C ALA A 119 -20.51 -20.04 13.96
N PRO A 120 -21.11 -18.93 13.50
CA PRO A 120 -22.01 -18.08 14.30
C PRO A 120 -23.17 -18.81 14.98
N ASN A 121 -23.67 -19.90 14.40
CA ASN A 121 -24.74 -20.73 14.98
C ASN A 121 -24.24 -21.67 16.11
N GLY A 122 -22.97 -21.59 16.49
CA GLY A 122 -22.34 -22.38 17.55
C GLY A 122 -21.85 -23.77 17.13
N LYS A 123 -22.19 -24.23 15.91
CA LYS A 123 -21.78 -25.51 15.35
C LYS A 123 -20.44 -25.39 14.61
N PHE A 124 -19.85 -26.53 14.27
CA PHE A 124 -18.61 -26.58 13.50
C PHE A 124 -18.89 -26.76 12.01
N LEU A 125 -18.04 -26.15 11.19
CA LEU A 125 -18.01 -26.42 9.77
C LEU A 125 -17.61 -27.88 9.53
N GLN A 126 -18.27 -28.53 8.58
CA GLN A 126 -17.88 -29.84 8.08
C GLN A 126 -18.08 -29.95 6.57
N VAL A 127 -17.44 -30.93 5.96
CA VAL A 127 -17.60 -31.24 4.54
C VAL A 127 -18.38 -32.52 4.36
N GLU A 128 -19.55 -32.40 3.73
CA GLU A 128 -20.42 -33.52 3.39
C GLU A 128 -19.82 -34.39 2.28
N GLN A 129 -20.33 -35.60 2.10
CA GLN A 129 -19.90 -36.49 1.00
C GLN A 129 -20.14 -35.89 -0.39
N SER A 130 -21.11 -34.99 -0.51
CA SER A 130 -21.38 -34.25 -1.76
C SER A 130 -20.35 -33.15 -2.05
N GLY A 131 -19.41 -32.87 -1.14
CA GLY A 131 -18.50 -31.73 -1.21
C GLY A 131 -19.10 -30.41 -0.71
N SER A 132 -20.37 -30.40 -0.30
CA SER A 132 -20.99 -29.22 0.33
C SER A 132 -20.34 -28.93 1.68
N VAL A 133 -20.10 -27.64 1.98
CA VAL A 133 -19.60 -27.20 3.28
C VAL A 133 -20.76 -26.68 4.11
N THR A 134 -21.02 -27.32 5.24
CA THR A 134 -22.16 -27.06 6.13
C THR A 134 -21.69 -26.70 7.53
N ALA A 135 -22.52 -26.00 8.28
CA ALA A 135 -22.25 -25.53 9.63
C ALA A 135 -23.18 -26.22 10.64
N ASN A 136 -23.19 -27.55 10.67
CA ASN A 136 -24.13 -28.36 11.46
C ASN A 136 -23.44 -29.45 12.31
N SER A 137 -22.12 -29.45 12.36
CA SER A 137 -21.36 -30.48 13.09
C SER A 137 -21.25 -30.15 14.58
N GLU A 138 -21.44 -31.15 15.45
CA GLU A 138 -21.11 -31.03 16.87
C GLU A 138 -19.60 -31.15 17.15
N ALA A 139 -18.84 -31.58 16.13
CA ALA A 139 -17.44 -31.99 16.20
C ALA A 139 -17.18 -33.15 17.18
N SER A 140 -16.36 -34.12 16.77
CA SER A 140 -15.95 -35.21 17.64
C SER A 140 -14.83 -34.79 18.60
N GLY A 141 -14.46 -35.59 19.60
CA GLY A 141 -13.20 -35.36 20.35
C GLY A 141 -11.93 -35.63 19.54
N SER A 142 -12.04 -36.29 18.37
CA SER A 142 -10.93 -36.78 17.56
C SER A 142 -10.48 -35.75 16.52
N TRP A 143 -9.18 -35.67 16.23
CA TRP A 143 -8.60 -34.82 15.18
C TRP A 143 -8.09 -35.64 13.99
N SER A 144 -8.70 -36.80 13.76
CA SER A 144 -8.29 -37.75 12.72
C SER A 144 -8.54 -37.21 11.32
N ASP A 145 -7.81 -37.74 10.33
CA ASP A 145 -8.01 -37.39 8.91
C ASP A 145 -9.33 -37.93 8.33
N LYS A 146 -10.15 -38.63 9.13
CA LYS A 146 -11.48 -39.09 8.75
C LYS A 146 -12.60 -38.18 9.27
N ASP A 147 -12.29 -37.24 10.16
CA ASP A 147 -13.29 -36.33 10.74
C ASP A 147 -13.60 -35.21 9.74
N PRO A 148 -14.87 -35.08 9.26
CA PRO A 148 -15.24 -34.09 8.25
C PRO A 148 -15.23 -32.65 8.76
N SER A 149 -15.15 -32.44 10.08
CA SER A 149 -15.05 -31.12 10.70
C SER A 149 -13.62 -30.57 10.77
N VAL A 150 -12.61 -31.39 10.43
CA VAL A 150 -11.19 -31.03 10.56
C VAL A 150 -10.66 -30.52 9.22
N PHE A 151 -10.00 -29.37 9.25
CA PHE A 151 -9.35 -28.76 8.10
C PHE A 151 -7.85 -28.63 8.34
N LYS A 152 -7.04 -28.73 7.29
CA LYS A 152 -5.67 -28.22 7.29
C LYS A 152 -5.67 -26.79 6.79
N ILE A 153 -5.10 -25.87 7.55
CA ILE A 153 -4.91 -24.47 7.15
C ILE A 153 -3.49 -24.27 6.64
N GLN A 154 -3.36 -23.57 5.52
CA GLN A 154 -2.07 -23.13 5.01
C GLN A 154 -2.11 -21.63 4.76
N VAL A 155 -1.13 -20.89 5.28
CA VAL A 155 -0.95 -19.48 4.99
C VAL A 155 -0.22 -19.34 3.66
N THR A 156 -0.82 -18.63 2.70
CA THR A 156 -0.27 -18.43 1.35
C THR A 156 0.28 -17.02 1.15
N GLY A 157 -0.05 -16.09 2.04
CA GLY A 157 0.47 -14.72 2.00
C GLY A 157 0.04 -13.92 3.21
N GLN A 158 0.82 -12.89 3.54
CA GLN A 158 0.52 -11.96 4.61
C GLN A 158 0.88 -10.53 4.19
N MET A 159 0.03 -9.59 4.59
CA MET A 159 0.28 -8.16 4.48
C MET A 159 1.02 -7.68 5.72
N GLN A 160 1.78 -6.59 5.60
CA GLN A 160 2.65 -6.10 6.67
C GLN A 160 2.60 -4.58 6.82
N GLY A 161 1.42 -3.97 6.60
CA GLY A 161 1.22 -2.53 6.77
C GLY A 161 0.79 -2.14 8.18
N ASP A 162 0.51 -0.85 8.37
CA ASP A 162 0.04 -0.28 9.64
C ASP A 162 -1.19 -1.01 10.16
N THR A 163 -2.14 -1.33 9.28
CA THR A 163 -3.33 -2.10 9.65
C THR A 163 -3.00 -3.48 10.21
N GLN A 164 -1.98 -4.16 9.67
CA GLN A 164 -1.55 -5.46 10.20
C GLN A 164 -0.73 -5.34 11.48
N LEU A 165 0.11 -4.31 11.61
CA LEU A 165 0.79 -4.01 12.88
C LEU A 165 -0.24 -3.83 14.01
N CYS A 166 -1.28 -3.05 13.73
CA CYS A 166 -2.44 -2.81 14.59
C CYS A 166 -3.14 -4.11 14.99
N SER A 167 -3.49 -4.90 13.97
CA SER A 167 -4.20 -6.17 14.11
C SER A 167 -3.40 -7.18 14.94
N PHE A 168 -2.08 -7.16 14.80
CA PHE A 168 -1.19 -8.11 15.46
C PHE A 168 -0.92 -7.73 16.91
N TYR A 169 -0.45 -6.50 17.17
CA TYR A 169 -0.02 -6.06 18.50
C TYR A 169 -1.15 -5.47 19.36
N GLY A 170 -2.25 -5.09 18.74
CA GLY A 170 -3.30 -4.30 19.40
C GLY A 170 -2.94 -2.82 19.48
N ALA A 171 -3.95 -1.99 19.75
CA ALA A 171 -3.86 -0.54 19.68
C ALA A 171 -2.75 0.05 20.56
N GLU A 172 -2.72 -0.30 21.84
CA GLU A 172 -1.80 0.29 22.83
C GLU A 172 -0.33 0.02 22.49
N GLN A 173 0.01 -1.24 22.23
CA GLN A 173 1.38 -1.62 21.89
C GLN A 173 1.79 -1.07 20.52
N ALA A 174 0.92 -1.12 19.52
CA ALA A 174 1.19 -0.55 18.20
C ALA A 174 1.44 0.97 18.29
N VAL A 175 0.65 1.68 19.09
CA VAL A 175 0.85 3.12 19.35
C VAL A 175 2.26 3.35 19.88
N SER A 176 2.68 2.69 20.96
CA SER A 176 4.02 2.83 21.54
C SER A 176 5.13 2.60 20.51
N MET A 177 5.02 1.54 19.72
CA MET A 177 6.00 1.20 18.67
C MET A 177 6.09 2.29 17.59
N LEU A 178 4.96 2.88 17.21
CA LEU A 178 4.91 3.98 16.24
C LEU A 178 5.55 5.26 16.79
N GLN A 179 5.42 5.57 18.09
CA GLN A 179 6.08 6.75 18.69
C GLN A 179 7.59 6.61 18.67
N ASP A 180 8.08 5.44 19.09
CA ASP A 180 9.52 5.13 19.08
C ASP A 180 10.05 5.21 17.65
N HIS A 181 9.29 4.68 16.68
CA HIS A 181 9.63 4.77 15.28
C HIS A 181 9.70 6.22 14.79
N TRP A 182 8.64 7.03 14.95
CA TRP A 182 8.62 8.40 14.44
C TRP A 182 9.61 9.33 15.14
N SER A 183 10.00 9.03 16.38
CA SER A 183 10.98 9.83 17.12
C SER A 183 12.44 9.48 16.80
N THR A 184 12.71 8.33 16.19
CA THR A 184 14.08 7.83 15.97
C THR A 184 14.41 7.51 14.52
N PHE A 185 13.42 7.26 13.68
CA PHE A 185 13.65 6.77 12.32
C PHE A 185 14.11 7.86 11.35
N ILE A 186 13.51 9.04 11.44
CA ILE A 186 13.94 10.24 10.73
C ILE A 186 14.05 11.38 11.72
N VAL A 187 15.23 11.97 11.78
CA VAL A 187 15.59 13.04 12.68
C VAL A 187 16.18 14.21 11.90
N GLU A 188 16.49 15.30 12.60
CA GLU A 188 17.04 16.50 11.97
C GLU A 188 18.33 16.24 11.16
N ASP A 189 19.21 15.38 11.67
CA ASP A 189 20.47 15.03 11.02
C ASP A 189 20.25 14.43 9.62
N ASP A 190 19.12 13.75 9.38
CA ASP A 190 18.77 13.24 8.05
C ASP A 190 18.47 14.38 7.06
N PHE A 191 17.78 15.45 7.50
CA PHE A 191 17.53 16.62 6.66
C PHE A 191 18.82 17.41 6.39
N SER A 192 19.68 17.54 7.40
CA SER A 192 21.02 18.11 7.22
C SER A 192 21.84 17.29 6.21
N PHE A 193 21.80 15.97 6.32
CA PHE A 193 22.48 15.06 5.40
C PHE A 193 21.94 15.19 3.97
N ILE A 194 20.61 15.20 3.80
CA ILE A 194 19.97 15.38 2.48
C ILE A 194 20.47 16.67 1.82
N SER A 195 20.33 17.80 2.51
CA SER A 195 20.75 19.11 1.99
C SER A 195 22.26 19.17 1.69
N SER A 196 23.11 18.64 2.58
CA SER A 196 24.56 18.62 2.40
C SER A 196 25.03 17.78 1.20
N ASN A 197 24.19 16.87 0.70
CA ASN A 197 24.46 16.06 -0.48
C ASN A 197 23.88 16.68 -1.78
N GLY A 198 23.48 17.95 -1.76
CA GLY A 198 23.01 18.68 -2.94
C GLY A 198 21.56 18.36 -3.34
N LEU A 199 20.84 17.66 -2.47
CA LEU A 199 19.44 17.33 -2.64
C LEU A 199 18.58 18.51 -2.16
N ASN A 200 17.47 18.79 -2.85
CA ASN A 200 16.72 20.04 -2.66
C ASN A 200 15.25 19.85 -2.26
N ALA A 201 14.76 18.61 -2.15
CA ALA A 201 13.39 18.33 -1.74
C ALA A 201 13.23 16.95 -1.09
N VAL A 202 12.16 16.79 -0.31
CA VAL A 202 11.71 15.54 0.28
C VAL A 202 10.23 15.30 -0.08
N ARG A 203 9.89 14.06 -0.46
CA ARG A 203 8.50 13.59 -0.60
C ARG A 203 8.12 12.83 0.66
N ILE A 204 7.05 13.27 1.33
CA ILE A 204 6.61 12.79 2.63
C ILE A 204 5.22 12.14 2.50
N PRO A 205 5.18 10.79 2.46
CA PRO A 205 3.94 10.03 2.52
C PRO A 205 3.18 10.26 3.83
N VAL A 206 1.89 10.58 3.72
CA VAL A 206 0.95 10.67 4.83
C VAL A 206 -0.32 9.89 4.57
N ALA A 207 -0.95 9.38 5.63
CA ALA A 207 -2.24 8.71 5.51
C ALA A 207 -3.41 9.60 5.92
N TRP A 208 -4.60 9.29 5.41
CA TRP A 208 -5.82 10.06 5.66
C TRP A 208 -6.16 10.23 7.15
N TRP A 209 -5.79 9.27 8.00
CA TRP A 209 -5.99 9.36 9.45
C TRP A 209 -5.11 10.42 10.13
N ILE A 210 -4.24 11.13 9.38
CA ILE A 210 -3.55 12.32 9.86
C ILE A 210 -4.52 13.43 10.32
N THR A 211 -5.76 13.44 9.81
CA THR A 211 -6.75 14.50 10.09
C THR A 211 -8.01 14.02 10.79
N ASN A 212 -8.18 12.71 11.00
CA ASN A 212 -9.46 12.15 11.45
C ASN A 212 -9.37 11.66 12.91
N GLU A 213 -10.41 11.98 13.69
CA GLU A 213 -10.54 11.67 15.11
C GLU A 213 -11.60 10.59 15.44
N ALA A 214 -12.33 10.01 14.47
CA ALA A 214 -13.47 9.13 14.76
C ALA A 214 -13.36 7.72 14.19
N ASN A 215 -12.73 7.54 13.02
CA ASN A 215 -12.77 6.27 12.27
C ASN A 215 -11.38 5.71 11.91
N THR A 216 -10.33 6.15 12.60
CA THR A 216 -8.96 5.70 12.33
C THR A 216 -8.77 4.24 12.76
N PRO A 217 -7.80 3.50 12.17
CA PRO A 217 -7.38 2.22 12.75
C PRO A 217 -7.06 2.44 14.23
N SER A 218 -7.45 1.51 15.11
CA SER A 218 -7.44 1.72 16.57
C SER A 218 -6.06 2.08 17.15
N CYS A 219 -4.98 1.76 16.43
CA CYS A 219 -3.58 2.13 16.70
C CYS A 219 -3.18 3.56 16.25
N HIS A 220 -4.10 4.35 15.71
CA HIS A 220 -3.92 5.77 15.41
C HIS A 220 -4.96 6.61 16.16
N PRO A 221 -4.99 6.57 17.51
CA PRO A 221 -6.03 7.24 18.27
C PRO A 221 -5.94 8.77 18.13
N PRO A 222 -7.08 9.47 18.18
CA PRO A 222 -7.19 10.92 18.00
C PRO A 222 -6.44 11.74 19.05
N SER A 223 -6.40 11.23 20.27
CA SER A 223 -5.89 11.90 21.46
C SER A 223 -4.36 11.89 21.60
N TYR A 224 -3.64 11.46 20.56
CA TYR A 224 -2.21 11.22 20.60
C TYR A 224 -1.38 12.38 20.00
N PRO A 225 -0.29 12.88 20.64
CA PRO A 225 0.52 13.96 20.08
C PRO A 225 1.27 13.53 18.82
N ARG A 226 1.19 14.31 17.75
CA ARG A 226 0.26 14.06 16.63
C ARG A 226 1.12 13.55 15.48
N TYR A 227 0.63 12.62 14.67
CA TYR A 227 1.24 12.32 13.36
C TYR A 227 1.44 13.61 12.53
N GLN A 228 0.57 14.61 12.73
CA GLN A 228 0.75 15.99 12.26
C GLN A 228 1.97 16.72 12.85
N ALA A 229 2.25 16.59 14.15
CA ALA A 229 3.39 17.23 14.81
C ALA A 229 4.73 16.69 14.30
N VAL A 230 4.76 15.43 13.88
CA VAL A 230 5.91 14.83 13.21
C VAL A 230 6.13 15.49 11.85
N LEU A 231 5.07 15.67 11.06
CA LEU A 231 5.14 16.40 9.79
C LEU A 231 5.53 17.87 10.01
N ASP A 232 5.03 18.53 11.06
CA ASP A 232 5.40 19.91 11.38
C ASP A 232 6.91 20.06 11.66
N LYS A 233 7.49 19.11 12.40
CA LYS A 233 8.95 19.06 12.62
C LYS A 233 9.71 18.87 11.31
N ALA A 234 9.21 18.02 10.42
CA ALA A 234 9.82 17.84 9.10
C ALA A 234 9.80 19.15 8.29
N PHE A 235 8.73 19.94 8.37
CA PHE A 235 8.69 21.29 7.78
C PHE A 235 9.68 22.26 8.46
N ASP A 236 9.84 22.20 9.78
CA ASP A 236 10.84 23.03 10.48
C ASP A 236 12.27 22.71 10.03
N TRP A 237 12.60 21.43 9.88
CA TRP A 237 13.89 21.00 9.36
C TRP A 237 14.05 21.36 7.88
N ALA A 238 13.00 21.21 7.06
CA ALA A 238 13.02 21.61 5.66
C ALA A 238 13.28 23.10 5.49
N ASP A 239 12.59 23.95 6.27
CA ASP A 239 12.82 25.40 6.31
C ASP A 239 14.27 25.73 6.73
N LYS A 240 14.82 25.02 7.71
CA LYS A 240 16.21 25.21 8.20
C LYS A 240 17.27 24.84 7.17
N TYR A 241 17.07 23.76 6.42
CA TYR A 241 18.06 23.22 5.48
C TYR A 241 17.75 23.55 4.00
N ASN A 242 16.81 24.47 3.76
CA ASN A 242 16.38 24.92 2.43
C ASN A 242 15.95 23.76 1.51
N LEU A 243 15.10 22.89 2.05
CA LEU A 243 14.49 21.77 1.32
C LEU A 243 13.02 22.07 1.02
N GLY A 244 12.58 21.71 -0.18
CA GLY A 244 11.16 21.63 -0.52
C GLY A 244 10.51 20.39 0.08
N VAL A 245 9.22 20.47 0.41
CA VAL A 245 8.41 19.37 0.93
C VAL A 245 7.25 19.12 -0.03
N ILE A 246 7.18 17.89 -0.53
CA ILE A 246 6.00 17.35 -1.22
C ILE A 246 5.23 16.53 -0.18
N VAL A 247 4.02 16.98 0.17
CA VAL A 247 3.13 16.21 1.05
C VAL A 247 2.31 15.28 0.19
N ASP A 248 2.46 13.97 0.37
CA ASP A 248 1.81 12.95 -0.44
C ASP A 248 0.75 12.21 0.34
N LEU A 249 -0.52 12.29 -0.09
CA LEU A 249 -1.58 11.47 0.48
C LEU A 249 -1.46 10.03 0.00
N HIS A 250 -0.70 9.25 0.75
CA HIS A 250 -0.25 7.91 0.40
C HIS A 250 -1.28 6.81 0.68
N ALA A 251 -2.17 7.06 1.64
CA ALA A 251 -3.24 6.14 2.00
C ALA A 251 -4.58 6.87 2.12
N ALA A 252 -5.59 6.40 1.40
CA ALA A 252 -6.95 6.91 1.46
C ALA A 252 -7.91 5.94 2.18
N PRO A 253 -9.08 6.42 2.66
CA PRO A 253 -10.07 5.57 3.30
C PRO A 253 -10.42 4.37 2.42
N TRP A 254 -10.47 3.18 3.01
CA TRP A 254 -10.74 1.93 2.32
C TRP A 254 -9.73 1.51 1.24
N SER A 255 -8.56 2.16 1.20
CA SER A 255 -7.47 1.87 0.26
C SER A 255 -7.83 2.10 -1.21
N GLN A 256 -6.95 2.84 -1.88
CA GLN A 256 -7.02 3.10 -3.32
C GLN A 256 -6.34 2.02 -4.17
N ASN A 257 -5.62 1.07 -3.57
CA ASN A 257 -4.85 0.08 -4.35
C ASN A 257 -4.71 -1.32 -3.76
N GLY A 258 -5.26 -1.59 -2.57
CA GLY A 258 -5.23 -2.91 -1.96
C GLY A 258 -3.86 -3.32 -1.42
N HIS A 259 -2.86 -2.45 -1.45
CA HIS A 259 -1.55 -2.78 -0.89
C HIS A 259 -1.42 -2.36 0.57
N GLU A 260 -0.45 -2.95 1.29
CA GLU A 260 -0.18 -2.56 2.67
C GLU A 260 0.17 -1.07 2.84
N HIS A 261 0.80 -0.45 1.83
CA HIS A 261 1.24 0.94 1.91
C HIS A 261 0.12 1.96 1.77
N SER A 262 -1.04 1.57 1.25
CA SER A 262 -2.26 2.37 1.33
C SER A 262 -3.10 2.06 2.57
N GLY A 263 -2.56 1.32 3.54
CA GLY A 263 -3.27 0.92 4.75
C GLY A 263 -4.35 -0.14 4.52
N SER A 264 -4.32 -0.87 3.41
CA SER A 264 -5.34 -1.87 3.11
C SER A 264 -5.40 -2.94 4.22
N ARG A 265 -6.64 -3.27 4.63
CA ARG A 265 -6.85 -4.22 5.72
C ARG A 265 -6.68 -5.66 5.27
N ASP A 266 -7.08 -5.98 4.05
CA ASP A 266 -7.06 -7.34 3.53
C ASP A 266 -6.78 -7.43 2.03
N GLY A 267 -6.43 -6.33 1.39
CA GLY A 267 -6.16 -6.32 -0.04
C GLY A 267 -7.31 -5.82 -0.89
N THR A 268 -8.43 -5.39 -0.30
CA THR A 268 -9.51 -4.77 -1.07
C THR A 268 -9.22 -3.33 -1.43
N VAL A 269 -9.69 -2.94 -2.62
CA VAL A 269 -9.76 -1.56 -3.11
C VAL A 269 -11.19 -1.06 -2.91
N GLY A 270 -11.41 -0.20 -1.92
CA GLY A 270 -12.73 0.32 -1.58
C GLY A 270 -12.85 1.84 -1.65
N TRP A 271 -11.76 2.57 -1.85
CA TRP A 271 -11.77 4.03 -1.83
C TRP A 271 -12.78 4.64 -2.81
N GLY A 272 -12.74 4.23 -4.09
CA GLY A 272 -13.57 4.80 -5.14
C GLY A 272 -15.02 4.30 -5.21
N THR A 273 -15.49 3.49 -4.25
CA THR A 273 -16.82 2.87 -4.30
C THR A 273 -17.95 3.71 -3.68
N SER A 274 -17.62 4.83 -3.04
CA SER A 274 -18.62 5.74 -2.47
C SER A 274 -18.16 7.20 -2.51
N ASP A 275 -19.11 8.11 -2.70
CA ASP A 275 -18.85 9.55 -2.63
C ASP A 275 -18.37 9.98 -1.25
N GLY A 276 -18.84 9.33 -0.18
CA GLY A 276 -18.39 9.61 1.19
C GLY A 276 -16.88 9.39 1.38
N ASN A 277 -16.29 8.35 0.77
CA ASN A 277 -14.85 8.12 0.82
C ASN A 277 -14.07 9.21 0.07
N ILE A 278 -14.59 9.64 -1.09
CA ILE A 278 -14.01 10.72 -1.90
C ILE A 278 -14.06 12.03 -1.11
N ASP A 279 -15.22 12.41 -0.58
CA ASP A 279 -15.43 13.64 0.18
C ASP A 279 -14.53 13.69 1.43
N GLN A 280 -14.43 12.58 2.16
CA GLN A 280 -13.52 12.46 3.29
C GLN A 280 -12.06 12.68 2.88
N THR A 281 -11.66 12.14 1.72
CA THR A 281 -10.30 12.30 1.20
C THR A 281 -10.02 13.75 0.80
N VAL A 282 -10.98 14.43 0.19
CA VAL A 282 -10.89 15.88 -0.12
C VAL A 282 -10.74 16.70 1.16
N GLN A 283 -11.46 16.36 2.23
CA GLN A 283 -11.32 17.04 3.52
C GLN A 283 -9.91 16.89 4.11
N VAL A 284 -9.27 15.73 3.93
CA VAL A 284 -7.86 15.54 4.35
C VAL A 284 -6.94 16.48 3.57
N ILE A 285 -7.07 16.52 2.24
CA ILE A 285 -6.29 17.41 1.39
C ILE A 285 -6.51 18.87 1.78
N GLU A 286 -7.76 19.27 2.02
CA GLU A 286 -8.10 20.62 2.44
C GLU A 286 -7.43 20.98 3.77
N ALA A 287 -7.44 20.08 4.76
CA ALA A 287 -6.79 20.29 6.04
C ALA A 287 -5.26 20.39 5.94
N LEU A 288 -4.62 19.55 5.10
CA LEU A 288 -3.19 19.62 4.84
C LEU A 288 -2.81 20.93 4.13
N ALA A 289 -3.58 21.32 3.12
CA ALA A 289 -3.40 22.57 2.40
C ALA A 289 -3.52 23.79 3.32
N ALA A 290 -4.59 23.84 4.13
CA ALA A 290 -4.80 24.92 5.11
C ALA A 290 -3.66 25.01 6.13
N ARG A 291 -3.18 23.86 6.63
CA ARG A 291 -2.12 23.81 7.64
C ARG A 291 -0.77 24.32 7.13
N TYR A 292 -0.41 23.97 5.91
CA TYR A 292 0.93 24.23 5.36
C TYR A 292 0.98 25.36 4.33
N ALA A 293 -0.13 26.03 4.03
CA ALA A 293 -0.22 27.10 3.03
C ALA A 293 0.87 28.16 3.16
N SER A 294 1.20 28.58 4.39
CA SER A 294 2.20 29.63 4.66
C SER A 294 3.63 29.11 4.81
N ARG A 295 3.88 27.80 4.80
CA ARG A 295 5.22 27.22 4.96
C ARG A 295 6.03 27.38 3.69
N LYS A 296 7.10 28.17 3.71
CA LYS A 296 7.95 28.42 2.53
C LYS A 296 8.44 27.12 1.87
N SER A 297 8.83 26.15 2.68
CA SER A 297 9.24 24.81 2.22
C SER A 297 8.13 23.99 1.55
N LEU A 298 6.84 24.34 1.64
CA LEU A 298 5.81 23.62 0.88
C LEU A 298 6.05 23.80 -0.62
N LEU A 299 6.39 22.69 -1.30
CA LEU A 299 6.66 22.64 -2.74
C LEU A 299 5.43 22.12 -3.51
N ALA A 300 4.79 21.07 -2.99
CA ALA A 300 3.61 20.51 -3.62
C ALA A 300 2.74 19.70 -2.64
N ILE A 301 1.49 19.49 -3.04
CA ILE A 301 0.60 18.50 -2.42
C ILE A 301 0.23 17.47 -3.49
N GLU A 302 0.58 16.21 -3.25
CA GLU A 302 0.15 15.08 -4.07
C GLU A 302 -1.16 14.52 -3.54
N LEU A 303 -2.16 14.52 -4.42
CA LEU A 303 -3.55 14.28 -4.03
C LEU A 303 -3.81 12.82 -3.65
N LEU A 304 -3.16 11.86 -4.31
CA LEU A 304 -3.36 10.44 -4.03
C LEU A 304 -2.24 9.62 -4.66
N ASN A 305 -1.58 8.80 -3.85
CA ASN A 305 -0.56 7.87 -4.33
C ASN A 305 -1.16 6.64 -5.01
N GLU A 306 -0.64 6.28 -6.19
CA GLU A 306 -0.82 4.97 -6.84
C GLU A 306 -2.24 4.36 -6.78
N PRO A 307 -3.31 5.03 -7.23
CA PRO A 307 -4.62 4.38 -7.35
C PRO A 307 -4.53 3.15 -8.26
N SER A 308 -5.13 2.02 -7.90
CA SER A 308 -5.11 0.84 -8.77
C SER A 308 -6.08 0.98 -9.94
N ILE A 309 -5.97 0.07 -10.91
CA ILE A 309 -6.90 0.01 -12.05
C ILE A 309 -8.35 -0.30 -11.64
N GLU A 310 -8.58 -0.87 -10.44
CA GLU A 310 -9.92 -1.14 -9.91
C GLU A 310 -10.68 0.15 -9.56
N VAL A 311 -9.95 1.22 -9.23
CA VAL A 311 -10.53 2.55 -9.03
C VAL A 311 -11.09 3.06 -10.35
N GLN A 312 -12.40 3.34 -10.37
CA GLN A 312 -13.07 3.85 -11.58
C GLN A 312 -12.50 5.21 -11.96
N PHE A 313 -12.19 5.38 -13.25
CA PHE A 313 -11.50 6.58 -13.72
C PHE A 313 -12.31 7.86 -13.54
N ASP A 314 -13.64 7.79 -13.67
CA ASP A 314 -14.52 8.93 -13.42
C ASP A 314 -14.55 9.36 -11.94
N ALA A 315 -14.51 8.40 -11.02
CA ALA A 315 -14.39 8.67 -9.59
C ALA A 315 -13.04 9.35 -9.27
N LEU A 316 -11.96 8.88 -9.89
CA LEU A 316 -10.62 9.48 -9.74
C LEU A 316 -10.59 10.92 -10.27
N LYS A 317 -11.13 11.19 -11.46
CA LYS A 317 -11.21 12.55 -12.02
C LYS A 317 -12.06 13.47 -11.16
N LYS A 318 -13.20 12.98 -10.63
CA LYS A 318 -14.07 13.72 -9.70
C LYS A 318 -13.27 14.15 -8.47
N TYR A 319 -12.56 13.19 -7.86
CA TYR A 319 -11.70 13.46 -6.71
C TYR A 319 -10.59 14.46 -7.03
N TYR A 320 -9.81 14.25 -8.09
CA TYR A 320 -8.68 15.13 -8.42
C TYR A 320 -9.10 16.56 -8.73
N LYS A 321 -10.25 16.76 -9.38
CA LYS A 321 -10.81 18.11 -9.55
C LYS A 321 -11.13 18.75 -8.20
N ALA A 322 -11.82 18.03 -7.32
CA ALA A 322 -12.20 18.54 -6.00
C ALA A 322 -10.98 18.79 -5.08
N GLY A 323 -10.00 17.90 -5.09
CA GLY A 323 -8.74 18.04 -4.34
C GLY A 323 -7.90 19.21 -4.85
N TYR A 324 -7.79 19.38 -6.17
CA TYR A 324 -7.14 20.55 -6.77
C TYR A 324 -7.79 21.86 -6.32
N GLU A 325 -9.13 21.93 -6.38
CA GLU A 325 -9.90 23.10 -5.93
C GLU A 325 -9.70 23.35 -4.42
N ALA A 326 -9.66 22.29 -3.60
CA ALA A 326 -9.40 22.40 -2.17
C ALA A 326 -8.01 22.97 -1.86
N VAL A 327 -6.96 22.53 -2.55
CA VAL A 327 -5.62 23.10 -2.39
C VAL A 327 -5.63 24.59 -2.75
N HIS A 328 -6.25 24.94 -3.88
CA HIS A 328 -6.32 26.33 -4.37
C HIS A 328 -7.22 27.24 -3.53
N ARG A 329 -8.08 26.72 -2.66
CA ARG A 329 -8.80 27.57 -1.68
C ARG A 329 -7.85 28.14 -0.64
N HIS A 330 -6.87 27.36 -0.19
CA HIS A 330 -6.01 27.71 0.94
C HIS A 330 -4.61 28.18 0.53
N VAL A 331 -4.07 27.65 -0.56
CA VAL A 331 -2.71 27.95 -1.03
C VAL A 331 -2.76 28.98 -2.16
N GLN A 332 -2.73 30.27 -1.80
CA GLN A 332 -2.68 31.40 -2.75
C GLN A 332 -1.24 31.75 -3.17
N ARG A 333 -0.40 30.73 -3.32
CA ARG A 333 1.03 30.87 -3.59
C ARG A 333 1.38 30.40 -4.98
N ASP A 334 2.19 31.19 -5.67
CA ASP A 334 2.47 30.91 -7.08
C ASP A 334 3.53 29.82 -7.31
N ASP A 335 4.24 29.44 -6.25
CA ASP A 335 5.37 28.50 -6.24
C ASP A 335 5.00 27.09 -5.73
N VAL A 336 3.71 26.81 -5.50
CA VAL A 336 3.22 25.50 -5.02
C VAL A 336 2.49 24.75 -6.14
N TYR A 337 2.81 23.47 -6.31
CA TYR A 337 2.21 22.58 -7.31
C TYR A 337 1.17 21.63 -6.70
N VAL A 338 0.25 21.15 -7.53
CA VAL A 338 -0.65 20.03 -7.21
C VAL A 338 -0.22 18.83 -8.03
N ILE A 339 0.08 17.71 -7.37
CA ILE A 339 0.52 16.48 -8.03
C ILE A 339 -0.65 15.49 -8.08
N MET A 340 -0.82 14.83 -9.23
CA MET A 340 -1.80 13.77 -9.44
C MET A 340 -1.06 12.51 -9.91
N SER A 341 -1.14 11.42 -9.14
CA SER A 341 -0.60 10.13 -9.58
C SER A 341 -1.48 9.51 -10.67
N GLY A 342 -0.85 8.85 -11.64
CA GLY A 342 -1.54 7.93 -12.53
C GLY A 342 -2.09 6.70 -11.83
N ARG A 343 -3.06 6.02 -12.46
CA ARG A 343 -3.44 4.67 -12.02
C ARG A 343 -2.33 3.68 -12.35
N LEU A 344 -2.20 2.64 -11.52
CA LEU A 344 -1.29 1.51 -11.73
C LEU A 344 -1.76 0.65 -12.91
N ILE A 345 -1.37 1.04 -14.13
CA ILE A 345 -1.73 0.35 -15.38
C ILE A 345 -0.48 -0.07 -16.16
N GLN A 346 -0.59 -1.18 -16.91
CA GLN A 346 0.54 -1.86 -17.57
C GLN A 346 1.30 -0.97 -18.59
N ASN A 347 0.64 0.07 -19.13
CA ASN A 347 1.22 1.04 -20.07
C ASN A 347 1.39 2.44 -19.47
N GLY A 348 1.39 2.55 -18.13
CA GLY A 348 1.58 3.81 -17.41
C GLY A 348 0.44 4.82 -17.59
N ALA A 349 0.58 5.97 -16.93
CA ALA A 349 -0.47 6.96 -16.68
C ALA A 349 -0.97 7.77 -17.90
N THR A 350 -0.88 7.25 -19.12
CA THR A 350 -1.21 7.99 -20.36
C THR A 350 -2.65 8.53 -20.37
N GLU A 351 -3.60 7.83 -19.76
CA GLU A 351 -5.00 8.26 -19.62
C GLU A 351 -5.17 9.56 -18.80
N MET A 352 -4.21 9.88 -17.93
CA MET A 352 -4.24 11.04 -17.04
C MET A 352 -3.66 12.30 -17.68
N VAL A 353 -2.86 12.17 -18.75
CA VAL A 353 -2.14 13.30 -19.36
C VAL A 353 -3.10 14.41 -19.80
N ASP A 354 -4.17 14.06 -20.51
CA ASP A 354 -5.18 15.02 -21.00
C ASP A 354 -6.03 15.63 -19.88
N PHE A 355 -6.18 14.91 -18.76
CA PHE A 355 -6.92 15.41 -17.62
C PHE A 355 -6.06 16.40 -16.80
N ALA A 356 -4.84 16.00 -16.42
CA ALA A 356 -3.91 16.82 -15.65
C ALA A 356 -3.56 18.13 -16.37
N SER A 357 -3.45 18.11 -17.70
CA SER A 357 -3.12 19.30 -18.51
C SER A 357 -4.19 20.40 -18.48
N ARG A 358 -5.40 20.12 -17.95
CA ARG A 358 -6.47 21.12 -17.80
C ARG A 358 -6.27 22.04 -16.61
N PHE A 359 -5.34 21.69 -15.72
CA PHE A 359 -5.12 22.35 -14.45
C PHE A 359 -3.78 23.09 -14.46
N LYS A 360 -3.78 24.34 -14.02
CA LYS A 360 -2.55 25.12 -13.92
C LYS A 360 -1.69 24.57 -12.78
N LYS A 361 -0.36 24.54 -12.96
CA LYS A 361 0.59 24.06 -11.94
C LYS A 361 0.26 22.64 -11.45
N CYS A 362 -0.32 21.85 -12.35
CA CYS A 362 -0.54 20.45 -12.13
C CYS A 362 0.65 19.66 -12.65
N VAL A 363 1.01 18.63 -11.92
CA VAL A 363 2.09 17.70 -12.23
C VAL A 363 1.51 16.29 -12.25
N LEU A 364 1.84 15.51 -13.27
CA LEU A 364 1.54 14.09 -13.35
C LEU A 364 2.68 13.31 -12.71
N ASP A 365 2.39 12.54 -11.67
CA ASP A 365 3.36 11.61 -11.07
C ASP A 365 3.34 10.25 -11.78
N VAL A 366 4.53 9.71 -12.00
CA VAL A 366 4.76 8.35 -12.50
C VAL A 366 5.83 7.62 -11.71
N HIS A 367 5.56 6.35 -11.43
CA HIS A 367 6.45 5.50 -10.64
C HIS A 367 7.09 4.42 -11.51
N TYR A 368 8.41 4.25 -11.41
CA TYR A 368 9.16 3.29 -12.20
C TYR A 368 9.95 2.30 -11.38
N TYR A 369 9.52 1.05 -11.44
CA TYR A 369 10.16 -0.07 -10.76
C TYR A 369 10.61 -1.14 -11.75
N ASN A 370 11.89 -1.47 -11.75
CA ASN A 370 12.43 -2.62 -12.47
C ASN A 370 12.65 -3.79 -11.50
N LEU A 371 11.61 -4.20 -10.77
CA LEU A 371 11.72 -5.18 -9.68
C LEU A 371 10.53 -6.15 -9.55
N TYR A 372 9.33 -5.74 -9.96
CA TYR A 372 8.09 -6.47 -9.65
C TYR A 372 7.57 -7.34 -10.79
N ASP A 373 8.36 -7.50 -11.84
CA ASP A 373 8.07 -8.38 -12.98
C ASP A 373 9.24 -9.36 -13.10
N PRO A 374 8.98 -10.69 -13.21
CA PRO A 374 10.02 -11.71 -13.31
C PRO A 374 11.04 -11.45 -14.43
N LYS A 375 10.67 -10.71 -15.48
CA LYS A 375 11.62 -10.34 -16.54
C LYS A 375 12.80 -9.50 -16.04
N TYR A 376 12.67 -8.80 -14.91
CA TYR A 376 13.74 -7.99 -14.34
C TYR A 376 14.72 -8.83 -13.51
N GLU A 377 14.30 -10.00 -13.01
CA GLU A 377 15.15 -10.89 -12.21
C GLU A 377 16.30 -11.49 -13.02
N SER A 378 16.14 -11.57 -14.35
CA SER A 378 17.15 -12.11 -15.27
C SER A 378 17.96 -11.02 -15.99
N MET A 379 17.70 -9.73 -15.73
CA MET A 379 18.46 -8.64 -16.34
C MET A 379 19.79 -8.43 -15.62
N SER A 380 20.87 -8.25 -16.39
CA SER A 380 22.12 -7.70 -15.87
C SER A 380 22.01 -6.20 -15.59
N ALA A 381 22.93 -5.64 -14.80
CA ALA A 381 23.04 -4.20 -14.57
C ALA A 381 23.03 -3.39 -15.89
N GLY A 382 23.79 -3.84 -16.90
CA GLY A 382 23.83 -3.19 -18.22
C GLY A 382 22.48 -3.21 -18.92
N GLN A 383 21.79 -4.37 -18.92
CA GLN A 383 20.44 -4.47 -19.48
C GLN A 383 19.43 -3.62 -18.72
N ASN A 384 19.58 -3.48 -17.40
CA ASN A 384 18.72 -2.61 -16.60
C ASN A 384 18.93 -1.13 -16.99
N ILE A 385 20.17 -0.69 -17.09
CA ILE A 385 20.52 0.67 -17.54
C ILE A 385 19.95 0.94 -18.94
N ASP A 386 20.12 0.01 -19.88
CA ASP A 386 19.59 0.14 -21.23
C ASP A 386 18.07 0.22 -21.22
N TYR A 387 17.40 -0.57 -20.38
CA TYR A 387 15.94 -0.52 -20.22
C TYR A 387 15.46 0.84 -19.70
N VAL A 388 16.20 1.46 -18.76
CA VAL A 388 15.89 2.82 -18.30
C VAL A 388 16.08 3.84 -19.42
N LYS A 389 17.23 3.81 -20.09
CA LYS A 389 17.59 4.76 -21.15
C LYS A 389 16.72 4.65 -22.39
N THR A 390 16.13 3.49 -22.63
CA THR A 390 15.29 3.24 -23.81
C THR A 390 13.82 3.19 -23.43
N VAL A 391 13.37 2.14 -22.75
CA VAL A 391 11.94 1.88 -22.51
C VAL A 391 11.33 2.90 -21.56
N ARG A 392 11.97 3.20 -20.42
CA ARG A 392 11.43 4.17 -19.45
C ARG A 392 11.50 5.60 -19.99
N ALA A 393 12.62 5.98 -20.60
CA ALA A 393 12.78 7.30 -21.23
C ALA A 393 11.75 7.51 -22.37
N ASN A 394 11.56 6.52 -23.24
CA ASN A 394 10.56 6.61 -24.31
C ASN A 394 9.14 6.76 -23.74
N HIS A 395 8.80 6.02 -22.68
CA HIS A 395 7.51 6.18 -22.03
C HIS A 395 7.35 7.56 -21.37
N LEU A 396 8.39 8.10 -20.72
CA LEU A 396 8.34 9.49 -20.22
C LEU A 396 8.07 10.50 -21.34
N ASN A 397 8.72 10.33 -22.49
CA ASN A 397 8.52 11.21 -23.65
C ASN A 397 7.08 11.18 -24.18
N THR A 398 6.33 10.07 -24.04
CA THR A 398 4.93 10.03 -24.47
C THR A 398 3.98 10.78 -23.52
N LEU A 399 4.39 10.99 -22.27
CA LEU A 399 3.62 11.73 -21.27
C LEU A 399 3.84 13.23 -21.38
N MET A 400 5.03 13.65 -21.80
CA MET A 400 5.40 15.04 -21.97
C MET A 400 4.78 15.61 -23.25
N ARG A 401 3.80 16.52 -23.11
CA ARG A 401 3.16 17.21 -24.23
C ARG A 401 3.47 18.70 -24.22
N GLN A 402 3.53 19.31 -25.41
CA GLN A 402 3.63 20.76 -25.52
C GLN A 402 2.38 21.39 -24.87
N ASN A 403 2.59 22.35 -23.95
CA ASN A 403 1.54 22.93 -23.11
C ASN A 403 0.76 21.91 -22.24
N GLY A 404 1.33 20.72 -22.01
CA GLY A 404 0.76 19.72 -21.11
C GLY A 404 1.11 19.97 -19.64
N ALA A 405 0.55 19.14 -18.77
CA ALA A 405 1.01 19.04 -17.38
C ALA A 405 2.48 18.64 -17.33
N LEU A 406 3.17 19.12 -16.29
CA LEU A 406 4.54 18.70 -16.00
C LEU A 406 4.54 17.22 -15.60
N VAL A 407 5.64 16.52 -15.85
CA VAL A 407 5.79 15.12 -15.45
C VAL A 407 6.86 15.03 -14.35
N PHE A 408 6.56 14.31 -13.29
CA PHE A 408 7.43 14.04 -12.16
C PHE A 408 7.60 12.54 -11.98
N VAL A 409 8.82 12.10 -11.73
CA VAL A 409 9.09 10.70 -11.34
C VAL A 409 9.19 10.67 -9.81
N GLY A 410 8.05 10.51 -9.15
CA GLY A 410 7.93 10.53 -7.70
C GLY A 410 8.56 9.33 -7.04
N GLU A 411 8.55 8.17 -7.70
CA GLU A 411 9.22 6.98 -7.19
C GLU A 411 9.98 6.25 -8.29
N CYS A 412 11.20 5.80 -7.96
CA CYS A 412 11.91 4.86 -8.81
C CYS A 412 12.80 3.91 -8.02
N ARG A 413 13.00 2.71 -8.57
CA ARG A 413 14.03 1.76 -8.12
C ARG A 413 14.44 0.83 -9.26
N TRP A 414 15.75 0.70 -9.43
CA TRP A 414 16.37 -0.15 -10.44
C TRP A 414 16.91 -1.44 -9.80
N ALA A 415 16.93 -2.55 -10.53
CA ALA A 415 17.52 -3.79 -10.02
C ALA A 415 19.04 -3.64 -9.89
N ASP A 416 19.67 -4.45 -9.03
CA ASP A 416 21.10 -4.48 -8.69
C ASP A 416 21.58 -3.54 -7.57
N GLY A 417 20.75 -3.28 -6.56
CA GLY A 417 21.21 -2.74 -5.27
C GLY A 417 21.75 -1.30 -5.30
N LEU A 418 21.98 -0.73 -6.49
CA LEU A 418 22.10 0.69 -6.73
C LEU A 418 20.72 1.31 -6.54
N VAL A 419 20.47 1.70 -5.29
CA VAL A 419 19.53 2.76 -4.98
C VAL A 419 20.10 4.01 -5.65
N LEU A 420 19.72 4.26 -6.91
CA LEU A 420 19.67 5.63 -7.40
C LEU A 420 18.68 6.34 -6.51
N PHE A 421 19.20 7.18 -5.62
CA PHE A 421 18.39 8.08 -4.82
C PHE A 421 17.54 8.90 -5.80
N THR A 422 16.22 8.74 -5.69
CA THR A 422 15.26 9.59 -6.40
C THR A 422 15.37 10.99 -5.84
N ILE A 423 16.29 11.80 -6.36
CA ILE A 423 16.22 13.27 -6.35
C ILE A 423 16.79 13.73 -7.68
N LEU A 424 15.88 13.86 -8.65
CA LEU A 424 16.11 14.64 -9.85
C LEU A 424 14.86 15.49 -10.02
N LEU A 425 14.89 16.65 -9.36
CA LEU A 425 14.04 17.77 -9.73
C LEU A 425 14.59 18.33 -11.04
N HIS A 426 14.06 17.84 -12.16
CA HIS A 426 13.96 18.64 -13.38
C HIS A 426 12.49 18.57 -13.79
N ILE A 427 11.78 19.65 -13.49
CA ILE A 427 10.46 19.90 -14.05
C ILE A 427 10.69 20.15 -15.53
N PHE A 428 10.45 19.15 -16.38
CA PHE A 428 10.64 19.33 -17.81
C PHE A 428 9.54 20.23 -18.37
N THR A 429 9.91 21.42 -18.86
CA THR A 429 9.02 22.26 -19.65
C THR A 429 9.24 22.01 -21.13
N SER A 430 8.23 22.26 -21.98
CA SER A 430 8.32 22.07 -23.44
C SER A 430 9.36 22.96 -24.15
N TYR A 431 10.05 23.84 -23.42
CA TYR A 431 11.10 24.73 -23.94
C TYR A 431 12.53 24.19 -23.73
N ASP A 432 12.75 23.16 -22.93
CA ASP A 432 14.09 22.59 -22.67
C ASP A 432 14.55 21.55 -23.71
N ILE A 433 13.77 21.34 -24.78
CA ILE A 433 14.05 20.31 -25.81
C ILE A 433 15.10 20.79 -26.85
N SER A 434 15.84 21.86 -26.54
CA SER A 434 17.07 22.23 -27.26
C SER A 434 18.32 22.14 -26.39
N TYR A 435 18.45 21.10 -25.56
CA TYR A 435 19.77 20.66 -25.13
C TYR A 435 20.13 19.38 -25.89
N GLN A 436 21.01 19.54 -26.87
CA GLN A 436 21.53 18.48 -27.70
C GLN A 436 22.09 17.36 -26.82
N ALA A 437 21.75 16.13 -27.17
CA ALA A 437 22.48 14.94 -26.76
C ALA A 437 23.92 15.04 -27.30
N THR A 438 24.82 15.67 -26.55
CA THR A 438 26.25 15.56 -26.77
C THR A 438 26.83 14.54 -25.80
N GLN A 439 27.51 13.58 -26.42
CA GLN A 439 28.02 12.31 -25.95
C GLN A 439 29.13 12.34 -24.86
N GLU A 440 29.34 13.42 -24.12
CA GLU A 440 30.57 13.55 -23.32
C GLU A 440 30.38 13.34 -21.80
N ASN A 441 30.95 12.21 -21.36
CA ASN A 441 31.54 11.95 -20.03
C ASN A 441 30.61 11.91 -18.80
N MET A 442 29.84 10.83 -18.68
CA MET A 442 29.70 10.18 -17.37
C MET A 442 30.78 9.11 -17.24
N GLU A 443 31.96 9.48 -16.74
CA GLU A 443 32.88 8.49 -16.18
C GLU A 443 32.28 7.98 -14.86
N LEU A 444 31.76 6.76 -14.89
CA LEU A 444 31.34 6.02 -13.72
C LEU A 444 32.53 5.17 -13.26
N ASP A 445 33.18 5.57 -12.17
CA ASP A 445 34.17 4.76 -11.49
C ASP A 445 33.49 3.56 -10.83
N ILE A 446 33.79 2.37 -11.33
CA ILE A 446 33.23 1.09 -10.87
C ILE A 446 34.07 0.57 -9.70
N CYS A 447 33.49 0.50 -8.51
CA CYS A 447 34.06 -0.26 -7.39
C CYS A 447 33.15 -1.42 -6.99
N ASN A 448 33.57 -2.63 -7.38
CA ASN A 448 33.03 -3.92 -6.89
C ASN A 448 33.55 -4.20 -5.48
N TYR A 449 32.69 -4.44 -4.48
CA TYR A 449 33.03 -5.29 -3.32
C TYR A 449 31.79 -6.01 -2.73
N PRO A 450 31.94 -7.19 -2.13
CA PRO A 450 30.85 -8.07 -1.74
C PRO A 450 30.36 -7.82 -0.30
N TYR A 451 29.09 -8.20 -0.08
CA TYR A 451 28.36 -8.37 1.19
C TYR A 451 29.16 -8.36 2.49
N HIS A 452 28.81 -7.47 3.43
CA HIS A 452 28.73 -7.77 4.87
C HIS A 452 27.71 -6.87 5.60
N TYR A 453 27.02 -7.48 6.57
CA TYR A 453 26.02 -6.91 7.47
C TYR A 453 26.66 -5.95 8.50
N TYR A 454 25.97 -4.83 8.79
CA TYR A 454 26.18 -3.86 9.88
C TYR A 454 27.62 -3.34 10.11
N GLU A 455 27.89 -2.09 9.73
CA GLU A 455 28.53 -1.07 10.59
C GLU A 455 28.73 0.25 9.82
N SER A 456 28.45 1.36 10.51
CA SER A 456 29.00 2.71 10.29
C SER A 456 28.75 3.46 8.97
N SER A 457 28.23 4.68 9.16
CA SER A 457 28.48 5.88 8.37
C SER A 457 29.78 5.87 7.54
N ARG A 458 29.64 5.96 6.20
CA ARG A 458 30.44 6.76 5.25
C ARG A 458 30.08 6.34 3.83
N ILE A 459 29.40 7.22 3.09
CA ILE A 459 29.40 7.19 1.61
C ILE A 459 30.14 8.46 1.17
N LEU A 460 31.07 8.28 0.22
CA LEU A 460 32.16 9.19 -0.12
C LEU A 460 31.68 10.55 -0.69
N PRO A 461 32.46 11.64 -0.46
CA PRO A 461 32.14 12.97 -0.95
C PRO A 461 32.52 13.11 -2.43
N ASN A 462 31.65 13.80 -3.17
CA ASN A 462 31.87 14.47 -4.48
C ASN A 462 30.93 13.99 -5.59
N ILE A 463 29.71 14.51 -5.58
CA ILE A 463 28.97 14.77 -6.81
C ILE A 463 28.59 16.25 -6.77
N LYS A 464 29.27 17.07 -7.58
CA LYS A 464 28.93 18.49 -7.77
C LYS A 464 28.09 18.61 -9.05
N PHE A 465 26.88 19.12 -8.94
CA PHE A 465 26.14 19.64 -10.10
C PHE A 465 26.32 21.16 -10.15
N LYS A 466 26.90 21.65 -11.26
CA LYS A 466 27.04 23.09 -11.55
C LYS A 466 25.66 23.64 -11.89
N GLY A 467 25.18 24.59 -11.09
CA GLY A 467 23.99 25.38 -11.42
C GLY A 467 24.31 26.48 -12.42
N VAL A 468 23.33 26.78 -13.28
CA VAL A 468 22.81 28.13 -13.55
C VAL A 468 21.32 27.96 -13.83
#